data_AF-A0A2N2APE1-F1
#
_entry.id   AF-A0A2N2APE1-F1
#
_cell.length_a   1.000
_cell.length_b   1.000
_cell.length_c   1.000
_cell.angle_alpha   90.00
_cell.angle_beta   90.00
_cell.angle_gamma   90.00
#
_symmetry.space_group_name_H-M   'P 1'
#
loop_
_entity.id
_entity.type
_entity.pdbx_description
1 polymer ?
#
loop_
_entity_poly.entity_id
_entity_poly.type
_entity_poly.pdbx_seq_one_letter_code
_entity_poly.pdbx_strand_id
1 'polypeptide(L)' 'MELPDVIGFTLDEALSEIRDKGFFVDKVLVTKPVKATEPLGTGRVVRLLLIDEVKVQVIVAHQDYEKGGVQYGI' A
#
# COMPACT_ATOMS: atom_id res chain seq x y z
N MET A 1 -19.45 -4.98 -10.61
CA MET A 1 -18.81 -5.62 -9.44
C MET A 1 -18.23 -4.52 -8.58
N GLU A 2 -18.49 -4.51 -7.28
CA GLU A 2 -17.95 -3.48 -6.37
C GLU A 2 -16.58 -3.92 -5.85
N LEU A 3 -15.65 -2.98 -5.76
CA LEU A 3 -14.33 -3.25 -5.21
C LEU A 3 -14.42 -3.52 -3.69
N PRO A 4 -13.57 -4.41 -3.13
CA PRO A 4 -13.50 -4.60 -1.70
C PRO A 4 -13.05 -3.31 -1.01
N ASP A 5 -13.76 -2.92 0.04
CA ASP A 5 -13.38 -1.78 0.89
C ASP A 5 -12.35 -2.24 1.92
N VAL A 6 -11.08 -2.02 1.57
CA VAL A 6 -9.91 -2.42 2.36
C VAL A 6 -9.05 -1.23 2.74
N ILE A 7 -9.57 0.00 2.62
CA ILE A 7 -8.80 1.21 2.96
C ILE A 7 -8.54 1.23 4.47
N GLY A 8 -7.28 1.48 4.84
CA GLY A 8 -6.83 1.48 6.24
C GLY A 8 -6.49 0.09 6.78
N PHE A 9 -6.75 -1.00 6.02
CA PHE A 9 -6.34 -2.34 6.43
C PHE A 9 -4.83 -2.48 6.34
N THR A 10 -4.26 -3.38 7.16
CA THR A 10 -2.91 -3.88 6.91
C THR A 10 -2.89 -4.64 5.59
N LEU A 11 -1.70 -4.85 5.02
CA LEU A 11 -1.58 -5.60 3.77
C LEU A 11 -2.19 -7.01 3.92
N ASP A 12 -1.89 -7.73 5.00
CA ASP A 12 -2.36 -9.10 5.21
C ASP A 12 -3.89 -9.18 5.33
N GLU A 13 -4.51 -8.27 6.10
CA GLU A 13 -5.98 -8.15 6.21
C GLU A 13 -6.60 -7.88 4.83
N ALA A 14 -6.03 -6.94 4.07
CA ALA A 14 -6.51 -6.60 2.74
C ALA A 14 -6.39 -7.76 1.75
N LEU A 15 -5.27 -8.50 1.77
CA LEU A 15 -5.07 -9.66 0.90
C LEU A 15 -6.10 -10.77 1.16
N SER A 16 -6.47 -10.99 2.43
CA SER A 16 -7.53 -11.96 2.76
C SER A 16 -8.86 -11.50 2.20
N GLU A 17 -9.28 -10.26 2.50
CA GLU A 17 -10.58 -9.74 2.06
C GLU A 17 -10.71 -9.68 0.52
N ILE A 18 -9.64 -9.27 -0.18
CA ILE A 18 -9.60 -9.23 -1.65
C ILE A 18 -9.81 -10.64 -2.23
N ARG A 19 -9.12 -11.64 -1.68
CA ARG A 19 -9.26 -13.04 -2.12
C ARG A 19 -10.64 -13.59 -1.83
N ASP A 20 -11.19 -13.28 -0.65
CA ASP A 20 -12.51 -13.77 -0.22
C ASP A 20 -13.64 -13.19 -1.08
N LYS A 21 -13.42 -12.00 -1.69
CA LYS A 21 -14.32 -11.43 -2.70
C LYS A 21 -14.04 -11.88 -4.15
N GLY A 22 -13.11 -12.82 -4.36
CA GLY A 22 -12.83 -13.42 -5.66
C GLY A 22 -11.92 -12.58 -6.57
N PHE A 23 -11.21 -11.60 -6.02
CA PHE A 23 -10.23 -10.81 -6.76
C PHE A 23 -8.81 -11.37 -6.59
N PHE A 24 -7.94 -11.04 -7.54
CA PHE A 24 -6.52 -11.38 -7.55
C PHE A 24 -5.67 -10.13 -7.45
N VAL A 25 -4.69 -10.12 -6.55
CA VAL A 25 -3.73 -9.02 -6.47
C VAL A 25 -2.66 -9.22 -7.54
N ASP A 26 -2.65 -8.34 -8.52
CA ASP A 26 -1.63 -8.32 -9.58
C ASP A 26 -0.32 -7.71 -9.07
N LYS A 27 -0.43 -6.61 -8.33
CA LYS A 27 0.73 -5.88 -7.81
C LYS A 27 0.43 -5.18 -6.50
N VAL A 28 1.42 -5.18 -5.61
CA VAL A 28 1.45 -4.34 -4.40
C VAL A 28 2.50 -3.25 -4.61
N LEU A 29 2.10 -1.99 -4.46
CA LEU A 29 3.00 -0.83 -4.50
C LEU A 29 3.11 -0.24 -3.10
N VAL A 30 4.33 0.00 -2.65
CA VAL A 30 4.60 0.70 -1.39
C VAL A 30 5.14 2.08 -1.72
N THR A 31 4.48 3.14 -1.25
CA THR A 31 4.95 4.51 -1.42
C THR A 31 5.83 4.91 -0.25
N LYS A 32 7.00 5.51 -0.52
CA LYS A 32 7.89 6.07 0.51
C LYS A 32 8.27 7.54 0.22
N PRO A 33 8.47 8.38 1.24
CA PRO A 33 9.05 9.71 1.06
C PRO A 33 10.44 9.63 0.41
N VAL A 34 10.79 10.64 -0.39
CA VAL A 34 12.06 10.65 -1.16
C VAL A 34 13.29 10.59 -0.25
N LYS A 35 13.22 11.23 0.93
CA LYS A 35 14.31 11.30 1.93
C LYS A 35 14.13 10.31 3.08
N ALA A 36 13.22 9.35 2.96
CA ALA A 36 13.03 8.32 3.96
C ALA A 36 13.87 7.09 3.62
N THR A 37 14.54 6.54 4.64
CA THR A 37 15.29 5.29 4.52
C THR A 37 14.37 4.11 4.82
N GLU A 38 13.90 4.01 6.06
CA GLU A 38 13.12 2.88 6.55
C GLU A 38 11.71 3.33 6.99
N PRO A 39 10.66 2.55 6.69
CA PRO A 39 9.33 2.79 7.20
C PRO A 39 9.26 2.57 8.71
N LEU A 40 8.46 3.39 9.39
CA LEU A 40 8.11 3.20 10.79
C LEU A 40 6.66 2.70 10.90
N GLY A 41 6.50 1.61 11.65
CA GLY A 41 5.20 1.00 11.89
C GLY A 41 4.59 0.30 10.67
N THR A 42 3.35 -0.16 10.83
CA THR A 42 2.65 -0.99 9.85
C THR A 42 2.10 -0.16 8.69
N GLY A 43 2.41 -0.57 7.46
CA GLY A 43 1.83 0.03 6.26
C GLY A 43 0.33 -0.26 6.17
N ARG A 44 -0.45 0.74 5.74
CA ARG A 44 -1.89 0.62 5.52
C ARG A 44 -2.23 0.82 4.06
N VAL A 45 -3.24 0.09 3.58
CA VAL A 45 -3.77 0.29 2.23
C VAL A 45 -4.40 1.68 2.14
N VAL A 46 -3.97 2.45 1.15
CA VAL A 46 -4.48 3.80 0.90
C VAL A 46 -5.25 3.90 -0.41
N ARG A 47 -5.08 2.92 -1.30
CA ARG A 47 -5.80 2.86 -2.57
C ARG A 47 -5.84 1.44 -3.13
N LEU A 48 -6.97 1.12 -3.75
CA LEU A 48 -7.15 -0.06 -4.56
C LEU A 48 -7.50 0.38 -5.99
N LEU A 49 -6.89 -0.24 -7.00
CA LEU A 49 -7.16 0.04 -8.40
C LEU A 49 -7.56 -1.25 -9.11
N LEU A 50 -8.70 -1.25 -9.79
CA LEU A 50 -9.07 -2.33 -10.69
C LEU A 50 -8.22 -2.22 -11.96
N ILE A 51 -7.47 -3.27 -12.28
CA ILE A 51 -6.59 -3.37 -13.45
C ILE A 51 -7.28 -4.15 -14.58
N ASP A 52 -8.07 -5.15 -14.20
CA ASP A 52 -8.84 -6.03 -15.09
C ASP A 52 -10.07 -6.55 -14.33
N GLU A 53 -10.97 -7.31 -14.96
CA GLU A 53 -12.27 -7.72 -14.39
C GLU A 53 -12.19 -8.30 -12.97
N VAL A 54 -11.12 -9.04 -12.66
CA VAL A 54 -10.86 -9.64 -11.35
C VAL A 54 -9.50 -9.30 -10.76
N LYS A 55 -8.71 -8.43 -11.42
CA LYS A 55 -7.35 -8.11 -10.98
C LYS A 55 -7.27 -6.72 -10.37
N VAL A 56 -6.63 -6.63 -9.21
CA VAL A 56 -6.45 -5.37 -8.49
C VAL A 56 -4.98 -5.08 -8.22
N GLN A 57 -4.66 -3.80 -8.20
CA GLN A 57 -3.41 -3.28 -7.64
C GLN A 57 -3.69 -2.65 -6.28
N VAL A 58 -2.88 -3.01 -5.29
CA VAL A 58 -2.96 -2.51 -3.92
C VAL A 58 -1.85 -1.49 -3.71
N ILE A 59 -2.18 -0.30 -3.21
CA ILE A 59 -1.19 0.72 -2.85
C ILE A 59 -1.20 0.89 -1.33
N VAL A 60 -0.02 0.73 -0.74
CA VAL A 60 0.24 0.80 0.70
C VAL A 60 1.13 2.00 1.00
N ALA A 61 0.82 2.71 2.07
CA ALA A 61 1.67 3.76 2.61
C ALA A 61 1.93 3.51 4.10
N HIS A 62 3.14 3.82 4.57
CA HIS A 62 3.42 3.87 6.00
C HIS A 62 3.14 5.27 6.53
N GLN A 63 2.65 5.34 7.75
CA GLN A 63 2.26 6.61 8.39
C GLN A 63 3.47 7.45 8.78
N ASP A 64 4.64 6.83 8.98
CA ASP A 64 5.85 7.52 9.38
C ASP A 64 7.09 6.81 8.79
N TYR A 65 8.20 7.54 8.72
CA TYR A 65 9.50 7.07 8.20
C TYR A 65 10.65 7.75 8.94
N GLU A 66 11.77 7.05 9.10
CA GLU A 66 12.99 7.69 9.60
C GLU A 66 13.44 8.80 8.63
N LYS A 67 13.73 9.99 9.17
CA LYS A 67 14.31 11.10 8.38
C LYS A 67 15.77 10.77 8.07
N GLY A 68 16.04 10.29 6.86
CA GLY A 68 17.37 10.05 6.34
C GLY A 68 17.83 11.13 5.36
N GLY A 69 18.73 12.01 5.79
CA GLY A 69 19.47 12.86 4.86
C GLY A 69 20.02 14.14 5.49
N VAL A 70 21.32 14.13 5.81
CA VAL A 70 22.07 15.36 6.07
C VAL A 70 22.12 16.14 4.76
N GLN A 71 21.41 17.26 4.69
CA GLN A 71 21.53 18.20 3.58
C GLN A 71 22.81 19.01 3.81
N TYR A 72 23.91 18.61 3.18
CA TYR A 72 25.06 19.51 3.01
C TYR A 72 24.58 20.65 2.11
N GLY A 73 24.32 21.82 2.71
CA GLY A 73 24.05 23.03 1.97
C GLY A 73 25.22 23.35 1.05
N ILE A 74 24.91 23.66 -0.21
CA ILE A 74 25.84 24.19 -1.20
C ILE A 74 26.06 25.67 -0.92
#